data_AF-A0A3A9F8M6-F1
#
_entry.id   AF-A0A3A9F8M6-F1
#
_cell.length_a   1.000
_cell.length_b   1.000
_cell.length_c   1.000
_cell.angle_alpha   90.00
_cell.angle_beta   90.00
_cell.angle_gamma   90.00
#
_symmetry.space_group_name_H-M   'P 1'
#
loop_
_entity.id
_entity.type
_entity.pdbx_description
1 polymer ?
#
loop_
_entity_poly.entity_id
_entity_poly.type
_entity_poly.pdbx_seq_one_letter_code
_entity_poly.pdbx_strand_id
1 'polypeptide(L)'
;MILTLSDREEHIFNKVVAALNDESVLEVTYGSHLSVLTFPGLEIHIKEQTVYHNDTLIPLTHREFFTLTYLASHPFWVFSKEQIYEAVWKEHGTNCGSAVTNVVSQIRRKIGDGYIETVVGSGYRFVG
;
A
#
# COMPACT_ATOMS: atom_id res chain seq x y z
N MET A 1 8.58 -6.67 -20.95
CA MET A 1 7.15 -6.74 -20.57
C MET A 1 7.11 -6.99 -19.07
N ILE A 2 6.49 -6.10 -18.29
CA ILE A 2 6.36 -6.29 -16.84
C ILE A 2 4.97 -6.88 -16.59
N LEU A 3 4.92 -8.07 -16.01
CA LEU A 3 3.67 -8.74 -15.63
C LEU A 3 3.52 -8.62 -14.12
N THR A 4 2.43 -8.02 -13.66
CA THR A 4 2.04 -7.99 -12.24
C THR A 4 1.04 -9.12 -12.00
N LEU A 5 1.39 -10.07 -11.13
CA LEU A 5 0.55 -11.22 -10.79
C LEU A 5 0.14 -11.18 -9.33
N SER A 6 -1.01 -11.78 -9.01
CA SER A 6 -1.48 -11.89 -7.63
C SER A 6 -0.78 -13.05 -6.90
N ASP A 7 -0.65 -12.94 -5.57
CA ASP A 7 0.01 -13.97 -4.71
C ASP A 7 -0.49 -15.41 -4.94
N ARG A 8 -1.75 -15.57 -5.38
CA ARG A 8 -2.35 -16.91 -5.61
C ARG A 8 -1.87 -17.58 -6.90
N GLU A 9 -1.28 -16.84 -7.83
CA GLU A 9 -0.93 -17.31 -9.17
C GLU A 9 0.56 -17.68 -9.29
N GLU A 10 1.32 -17.58 -8.19
CA GLU A 10 2.77 -17.83 -8.14
C GLU A 10 3.14 -19.24 -8.62
N HIS A 11 2.33 -20.27 -8.28
CA HIS A 11 2.57 -21.63 -8.75
C HIS A 11 2.36 -21.80 -10.26
N ILE A 12 1.41 -21.04 -10.84
CA ILE A 12 1.14 -21.04 -12.28
C ILE A 12 2.32 -20.38 -13.00
N PHE A 13 2.81 -19.26 -12.46
CA PHE A 13 3.98 -18.56 -12.99
C PHE A 13 5.23 -19.44 -13.01
N ASN A 14 5.54 -20.13 -11.90
CA ASN A 14 6.69 -21.03 -11.82
C ASN A 14 6.63 -22.16 -12.87
N LYS A 15 5.43 -22.69 -13.14
CA LYS A 15 5.23 -23.69 -14.21
C LYS A 15 5.42 -23.11 -15.60
N VAL A 16 4.93 -21.90 -15.85
CA VAL A 16 5.07 -21.22 -17.13
C VAL A 16 6.53 -20.87 -17.40
N VAL A 17 7.25 -20.30 -16.44
CA VAL A 17 8.69 -19.96 -16.57
C VAL A 17 9.52 -21.21 -16.84
N ALA A 18 9.28 -22.31 -16.12
CA ALA A 18 10.00 -23.57 -16.35
C ALA A 18 9.78 -24.15 -17.75
N ALA A 19 8.60 -23.95 -18.34
CA ALA A 19 8.26 -24.41 -19.68
C ALA A 19 8.82 -23.51 -20.80
N LEU A 20 9.23 -22.27 -20.50
CA LEU A 20 9.75 -21.28 -21.45
C LEU A 20 11.29 -21.25 -21.53
N ASN A 21 11.98 -22.14 -20.80
CA ASN A 21 13.45 -22.21 -20.75
C ASN A 21 14.12 -22.80 -22.02
N ASP A 22 13.38 -22.94 -23.13
CA ASP A 22 13.98 -23.20 -24.44
C ASP A 22 14.21 -21.85 -25.15
N GLU A 23 15.46 -21.40 -25.11
CA GLU A 23 16.01 -20.28 -25.88
C GLU A 23 15.27 -18.92 -25.79
N SER A 24 15.31 -18.25 -24.63
CA SER A 24 15.45 -16.79 -24.62
C SER A 24 16.02 -16.29 -23.30
N VAL A 25 16.96 -15.35 -23.41
CA VAL A 25 17.64 -14.66 -22.29
C VAL A 25 16.62 -13.78 -21.58
N LEU A 26 15.84 -14.36 -20.67
CA LEU A 26 15.01 -13.63 -19.72
C LEU A 26 15.67 -13.72 -18.36
N GLU A 27 16.31 -12.64 -17.95
CA GLU A 27 16.78 -12.47 -16.58
C GLU A 27 15.54 -12.27 -15.70
N VAL A 28 14.96 -13.37 -15.22
CA VAL A 28 13.83 -13.33 -14.28
C VAL A 28 14.39 -12.95 -12.92
N THR A 29 14.47 -11.65 -12.64
CA THR A 29 14.63 -11.18 -11.27
C THR A 29 13.32 -11.48 -10.54
N TYR A 30 13.30 -12.57 -9.77
CA TYR A 30 12.26 -12.76 -8.76
C TYR A 30 12.42 -11.62 -7.76
N GLY A 31 11.68 -10.54 -7.98
CA GLY A 31 11.49 -9.51 -6.99
C GLY A 31 10.86 -10.20 -5.78
N SER A 32 11.65 -10.45 -4.75
CA SER A 32 11.13 -10.78 -3.44
C SER A 32 10.07 -9.74 -3.11
N HIS A 33 8.81 -10.18 -3.06
CA HIS A 33 7.64 -9.39 -2.70
C HIS A 33 8.02 -8.29 -1.72
N LEU A 34 7.83 -7.01 -2.12
CA LEU A 34 8.17 -5.80 -1.36
C LEU A 34 7.85 -6.00 0.12
N SER A 35 8.84 -6.40 0.93
CA SER A 35 8.65 -6.58 2.37
C SER A 35 8.58 -5.25 3.09
N VAL A 36 9.14 -4.21 2.46
CA VAL A 36 9.22 -2.84 2.96
C VAL A 36 8.91 -1.86 1.82
N LEU A 37 8.06 -0.86 2.09
CA LEU A 37 7.92 0.33 1.25
C LEU A 37 8.75 1.45 1.88
N THR A 38 9.63 2.08 1.10
CA THR A 38 10.54 3.12 1.59
C THR A 38 10.30 4.44 0.86
N PHE A 39 10.12 5.49 1.64
CA PHE A 39 9.95 6.88 1.21
C PHE A 39 10.90 7.77 2.05
N PRO A 40 11.17 9.02 1.65
CA PRO A 40 11.98 9.95 2.44
C PRO A 40 11.43 10.07 3.87
N GLY A 41 12.19 9.55 4.85
CA GLY A 41 11.83 9.59 6.25
C GLY A 41 10.71 8.64 6.68
N LEU A 42 10.22 7.74 5.82
CA LEU A 42 9.14 6.80 6.16
C LEU A 42 9.41 5.40 5.60
N GLU A 43 9.37 4.39 6.47
CA GLU A 43 9.50 2.98 6.10
C GLU A 43 8.27 2.20 6.59
N ILE A 44 7.67 1.39 5.73
CA ILE A 44 6.48 0.59 6.02
C ILE A 44 6.82 -0.88 5.81
N HIS A 45 6.98 -1.64 6.89
CA HIS A 45 7.29 -3.06 6.85
C HIS A 45 5.98 -3.85 6.78
N ILE A 46 5.63 -4.34 5.60
CA ILE A 46 4.29 -4.91 5.32
C ILE A 46 4.03 -6.17 6.14
N LYS A 47 5.02 -7.08 6.22
CA LYS A 47 4.88 -8.37 6.92
C LYS A 47 4.88 -8.21 8.44
N GLU A 48 5.65 -7.25 8.95
CA GLU A 48 5.73 -6.95 10.38
C GLU A 48 4.56 -6.09 10.86
N GLN A 49 3.87 -5.43 9.94
CA GLN A 49 2.85 -4.41 10.22
C GLN A 49 3.39 -3.25 11.06
N THR A 50 4.65 -2.86 10.81
CA THR A 50 5.35 -1.79 11.51
C THR A 50 5.66 -0.63 10.57
N VAL A 51 5.73 0.57 11.14
CA VAL A 51 6.06 1.80 10.42
C VAL A 51 7.13 2.55 11.20
N TYR A 52 8.19 2.94 10.51
CA TYR A 52 9.24 3.81 11.05
C TYR A 52 9.14 5.18 10.38
N HIS A 53 9.24 6.25 11.17
CA HIS A 53 9.33 7.61 10.68
C HIS A 53 10.61 8.24 11.24
N ASN A 54 11.55 8.62 10.37
CA ASN A 54 12.91 9.05 10.72
C ASN A 54 13.56 8.10 11.74
N ASP A 55 13.66 6.82 11.37
CA ASP A 55 14.23 5.72 12.19
C ASP A 55 13.51 5.45 13.53
N THR A 56 12.38 6.12 13.80
CA THR A 56 11.60 5.93 15.04
C THR A 56 10.35 5.11 14.76
N LEU A 57 10.15 4.03 15.52
CA LEU A 57 8.94 3.19 15.41
C LEU A 57 7.69 4.00 15.80
N ILE A 58 6.72 4.07 14.89
CA ILE A 58 5.45 4.78 15.10
C ILE A 58 4.33 3.77 15.33
N PRO A 59 3.70 3.75 16.53
CA PRO A 59 2.60 2.84 16.80
C PRO A 59 1.34 3.27 16.04
N LEU A 60 0.97 2.50 15.02
CA LEU A 60 -0.29 2.65 14.30
C LEU A 60 -1.32 1.61 14.77
N THR A 61 -2.58 1.99 14.80
CA THR A 61 -3.67 1.02 14.94
C THR A 61 -3.80 0.20 13.66
N HIS A 62 -4.51 -0.92 13.72
CA HIS A 62 -4.78 -1.76 12.55
C HIS A 62 -5.34 -0.94 11.37
N ARG A 63 -6.36 -0.11 11.60
CA ARG A 63 -6.98 0.70 10.55
C ARG A 63 -6.05 1.78 10.01
N GLU A 64 -5.24 2.39 10.86
CA GLU A 64 -4.24 3.38 10.43
C GLU A 64 -3.15 2.74 9.57
N PHE A 65 -2.59 1.61 10.00
CA PHE A 65 -1.59 0.86 9.26
C PHE A 65 -2.10 0.48 7.88
N PHE A 66 -3.25 -0.19 7.80
CA PHE A 66 -3.79 -0.64 6.52
C PHE A 66 -4.23 0.52 5.61
N THR A 67 -4.69 1.64 6.17
CA THR A 67 -4.99 2.84 5.36
C THR A 67 -3.73 3.45 4.78
N LEU A 68 -2.69 3.62 5.60
CA LEU A 68 -1.40 4.14 5.13
C LEU A 68 -0.80 3.24 4.05
N THR A 69 -0.72 1.93 4.32
CA THR A 69 -0.19 0.94 3.37
C THR A 69 -0.98 0.91 2.08
N TYR A 70 -2.32 0.95 2.13
CA TYR A 70 -3.16 0.94 0.93
C TYR A 70 -2.88 2.14 0.01
N LEU A 71 -2.76 3.33 0.59
CA LEU A 71 -2.42 4.56 -0.15
C LEU A 71 -0.97 4.53 -0.64
N ALA A 72 -0.02 4.14 0.21
CA ALA A 72 1.41 4.09 -0.11
C ALA A 72 1.78 3.03 -1.16
N SER A 73 0.99 1.94 -1.27
CA SER A 73 1.13 0.96 -2.33
C SER A 73 0.75 1.50 -3.71
N HIS A 74 0.06 2.64 -3.78
CA HIS A 74 -0.34 3.30 -5.03
C HIS A 74 -0.01 4.80 -4.97
N PRO A 75 1.28 5.19 -4.98
CA PRO A 75 1.67 6.59 -4.92
C PRO A 75 1.01 7.41 -6.01
N PHE A 76 0.62 8.63 -5.65
CA PHE A 76 -0.05 9.61 -6.51
C PHE A 76 -1.48 9.26 -6.98
N TRP A 77 -2.02 8.09 -6.63
CA TRP A 77 -3.40 7.74 -6.93
C TRP A 77 -4.36 8.43 -5.96
N VAL A 78 -5.52 8.85 -6.47
CA VAL A 78 -6.57 9.45 -5.66
C VAL A 78 -7.61 8.38 -5.35
N PHE A 79 -7.84 8.14 -4.07
CA PHE A 79 -8.88 7.24 -3.59
C PHE A 79 -9.97 8.00 -2.86
N SER A 80 -11.23 7.72 -3.18
CA SER A 80 -12.37 8.23 -2.44
C SER A 80 -12.42 7.66 -1.03
N LYS A 81 -13.19 8.30 -0.15
CA LYS A 81 -13.36 7.82 1.23
C LYS A 81 -14.01 6.43 1.24
N GLU A 82 -14.97 6.21 0.36
CA GLU A 82 -15.68 4.94 0.18
C GLU A 82 -14.71 3.85 -0.29
N GLN A 83 -13.85 4.13 -1.26
CA GLN A 83 -12.84 3.17 -1.74
C GLN A 83 -11.85 2.77 -0.65
N ILE A 84 -11.35 3.75 0.12
CA ILE A 84 -10.45 3.47 1.25
C ILE A 84 -11.18 2.64 2.31
N TYR A 85 -12.42 2.97 2.62
CA TYR A 85 -13.21 2.22 3.59
C TYR A 85 -13.43 0.79 3.13
N GLU A 86 -13.89 0.56 1.90
CA GLU A 86 -14.12 -0.77 1.36
C GLU A 86 -12.83 -1.61 1.35
N ALA A 87 -11.71 -1.00 0.97
CA ALA A 87 -10.41 -1.66 0.95
C ALA A 87 -9.92 -2.06 2.36
N VAL A 88 -10.10 -1.19 3.35
CA VAL A 88 -9.53 -1.35 4.69
C VAL A 88 -10.50 -2.02 5.66
N TRP A 89 -11.78 -1.62 5.66
CA TRP A 89 -12.84 -2.19 6.51
C TRP A 89 -13.42 -3.50 6.00
N LYS A 90 -13.31 -3.78 4.69
CA LYS A 90 -13.93 -4.96 4.04
C LYS A 90 -15.46 -4.96 4.16
N GLU A 91 -16.06 -3.77 4.17
CA GLU A 91 -17.49 -3.50 4.28
C GLU A 91 -17.89 -2.43 3.25
N HIS A 92 -19.17 -2.37 2.88
CA HIS A 92 -19.66 -1.34 1.95
C HIS A 92 -19.49 0.08 2.50
N GLY A 93 -19.09 1.01 1.62
CA GLY A 93 -18.72 2.39 1.99
C GLY A 93 -19.87 3.36 2.34
N THR A 94 -21.10 2.90 2.56
CA THR A 94 -22.23 3.82 2.79
C THR A 94 -22.08 4.58 4.11
N ASN A 95 -22.09 5.93 4.07
CA ASN A 95 -21.93 6.82 5.24
C ASN A 95 -20.61 6.65 6.02
N CYS A 96 -19.56 6.15 5.38
CA CYS A 96 -18.28 5.84 6.03
C CYS A 96 -17.30 7.03 6.15
N GLY A 97 -17.62 8.18 5.55
CA GLY A 97 -16.68 9.28 5.34
C GLY A 97 -16.03 9.82 6.62
N SER A 98 -16.73 9.80 7.76
CA SER A 98 -16.19 10.24 9.05
C SER A 98 -15.13 9.28 9.59
N ALA A 99 -15.30 7.96 9.44
CA ALA A 99 -14.35 6.95 9.89
C ALA A 99 -13.00 7.10 9.16
N VAL A 100 -13.02 7.22 7.83
CA VAL A 100 -11.80 7.41 7.03
C VAL A 100 -11.13 8.75 7.34
N THR A 101 -11.92 9.82 7.48
CA THR A 101 -11.38 11.14 7.84
C THR A 101 -10.69 11.11 9.21
N ASN A 102 -11.28 10.43 10.19
CA ASN A 102 -10.69 10.26 11.51
C ASN A 102 -9.36 9.50 11.42
N VAL A 103 -9.32 8.38 10.70
CA VAL A 103 -8.09 7.58 10.55
C VAL A 103 -6.98 8.36 9.83
N VAL A 104 -7.28 9.04 8.73
CA VAL A 104 -6.29 9.89 8.04
C VAL A 104 -5.77 11.00 8.96
N SER A 105 -6.65 11.62 9.76
CA SER A 105 -6.25 12.62 10.76
C SER A 105 -5.31 12.04 11.83
N GLN A 106 -5.57 10.81 12.32
CA GLN A 106 -4.67 10.16 13.27
C GLN A 106 -3.30 9.84 12.65
N ILE A 107 -3.28 9.35 11.41
CA ILE A 107 -2.03 9.06 10.68
C ILE A 107 -1.19 10.34 10.58
N ARG A 108 -1.79 11.41 10.05
CA ARG A 108 -1.15 12.72 9.91
C ARG A 108 -0.61 13.27 11.22
N ARG A 109 -1.33 13.10 12.33
CA ARG A 109 -0.83 13.50 13.65
C ARG A 109 0.41 12.70 14.09
N LYS A 110 0.56 11.45 13.63
CA LYS A 110 1.65 10.55 14.05
C LYS A 110 2.89 10.64 13.16
N ILE A 111 2.71 10.78 11.84
CA ILE A 111 3.83 10.80 10.87
C ILE A 111 3.99 12.15 10.16
N GLY A 112 3.13 13.13 10.44
CA GLY A 112 3.12 14.43 9.78
C GLY A 112 2.15 14.53 8.59
N ASP A 113 1.87 15.77 8.18
CA ASP A 113 0.90 16.07 7.11
C ASP A 113 1.46 15.86 5.69
N GLY A 114 2.77 15.64 5.55
CA GLY A 114 3.48 15.63 4.26
C GLY A 114 3.25 14.40 3.38
N TYR A 115 2.78 13.28 3.94
CA TYR A 115 2.68 12.02 3.19
C TYR A 115 1.30 11.76 2.57
N ILE A 116 0.24 12.31 3.16
CA ILE A 116 -1.14 12.11 2.70
C ILE A 116 -1.74 13.47 2.39
N GLU A 117 -2.06 13.71 1.13
CA GLU A 117 -2.71 14.92 0.64
C GLU A 117 -4.23 14.73 0.58
N THR A 118 -4.99 15.79 0.88
CA THR A 118 -6.44 15.83 0.62
C THR A 118 -6.67 16.39 -0.78
N VAL A 119 -7.30 15.60 -1.66
CA VAL A 119 -7.79 16.08 -2.95
C VAL A 119 -9.25 16.51 -2.76
N VAL A 120 -9.48 17.81 -2.67
CA VAL A 120 -10.79 18.40 -2.32
C VAL A 120 -11.88 17.91 -3.28
N GLY A 121 -12.96 17.38 -2.71
CA GLY A 121 -14.09 16.82 -3.48
C GLY A 121 -13.86 15.42 -4.05
N SER A 122 -12.65 14.86 -3.94
CA SER A 122 -12.32 13.54 -4.50
C SER A 122 -11.88 12.52 -3.45
N GLY A 123 -11.02 12.89 -2.51
CA GLY A 123 -10.55 11.96 -1.48
C GLY A 123 -9.12 12.22 -1.01
N TYR A 124 -8.30 11.16 -0.94
CA TYR A 124 -6.93 11.22 -0.43
C TYR A 124 -5.93 10.60 -1.39
N ARG A 125 -4.70 11.08 -1.33
CA ARG A 125 -3.58 10.63 -2.16
C ARG A 125 -2.31 10.54 -1.33
N PHE A 126 -1.52 9.49 -1.54
CA PHE A 126 -0.17 9.40 -0.98
C PHE A 126 0.82 10.17 -1.87
N VAL A 127 1.66 11.00 -1.27
CA VAL A 127 2.65 11.87 -1.94
C VAL A 127 4.05 11.79 -1.33
N GLY A 128 4.29 10.80 -0.46
CA GLY A 128 5.57 10.51 0.15
C GLY A 128 6.64 10.12 -0.85
#